data_AF-A0A957W098-F1
#
_entry.id   AF-A0A957W098-F1
#
_cell.length_a   1.000
_cell.length_b   1.000
_cell.length_c   1.000
_cell.angle_alpha   90.00
_cell.angle_beta   90.00
_cell.angle_gamma   90.00
#
_symmetry.space_group_name_H-M   'P 1'
#
loop_
_entity.id
_entity.type
_entity.pdbx_description
1 polymer ?
#
loop_
_entity_poly.entity_id
_entity_poly.type
_entity_poly.pdbx_seq_one_letter_code
_entity_poly.pdbx_strand_id
1 'polypeptide(L)'
;MPLLFQADLTRTLRIWFYRLVNASAPGEPTKKSILSLYVSTIDRMIRLDNDLMQKAIALAARHDRCSQDDVLNALCHIMDGSNIPMGRPATTATHLLEALMARIAHRSQADDRVRVDPNALPVFDFLHEWFQSQSSDQQREQAGGAPAIIAQVLTQLGEPNVALWTAYHSQNQASVFDSEVKFLVIDDQGHSIKQSIHSAGRPKDPEVRNYSMEFAKGCRFEFNRSDGMICSISASASDRVIAVAPGYRFFNPSSGNVNTENTPPDIAHILAADPQQGPSCAAQVAQNYKHWIIGGLHNVKEQAYQRTLESDLQQMPPDVTIHVEISGPEISSWFQHVLSRYVNSVGVNVDDIERLVKKVSSNKLACTNPPVPPSTSDLQEEYFLRLAFWLACELDLERVYVHGLKLDYVIRCHASDDNMNQEVHADLLAKTVVTNRARNLGVTNRPYSTLGMSTSNLEAFIEVCRLRSFPLQETATGKWATLEGLPEFESILDRGWFDDAFEYRDKQIDFRVAVIPVALFRLDPGGLNFVGAGDTTSAISFIFGCFATKGLKRQ
;
A
#
# COMPACT_ATOMS: atom_id res chain seq x y z
N MET A 1 28.72 12.05 -29.65
CA MET A 1 28.31 11.68 -28.28
C MET A 1 27.06 10.78 -28.17
N PRO A 2 26.05 10.75 -29.06
CA PRO A 2 24.87 9.89 -28.87
C PRO A 2 25.15 8.37 -28.88
N LEU A 3 26.14 7.92 -29.65
CA LEU A 3 26.43 6.48 -29.86
C LEU A 3 27.13 5.80 -28.67
N LEU A 4 27.89 6.55 -27.84
CA LEU A 4 28.56 5.98 -26.66
C LEU A 4 27.57 5.77 -25.50
N PHE A 5 26.57 6.64 -25.36
CA PHE A 5 25.51 6.51 -24.35
C PHE A 5 24.51 5.38 -24.66
N GLN A 6 24.26 5.10 -25.95
CA GLN A 6 23.34 4.03 -26.36
C GLN A 6 23.84 2.61 -26.03
N ALA A 7 25.16 2.39 -26.09
CA ALA A 7 25.77 1.13 -25.71
C ALA A 7 25.66 0.87 -24.20
N ASP A 8 25.72 1.93 -23.39
CA ASP A 8 25.73 1.83 -21.91
C ASP A 8 24.34 1.56 -21.33
N LEU A 9 23.31 2.21 -21.88
CA LEU A 9 21.92 1.97 -21.47
C LEU A 9 21.48 0.53 -21.79
N THR A 10 21.78 0.02 -22.99
CA THR A 10 21.44 -1.36 -23.38
C THR A 10 22.13 -2.39 -22.48
N ARG A 11 23.40 -2.15 -22.16
CA ARG A 11 24.16 -3.01 -21.22
C ARG A 11 23.53 -2.98 -19.83
N THR A 12 23.16 -1.81 -19.34
CA THR A 12 22.55 -1.64 -18.02
C THR A 12 21.19 -2.33 -17.95
N LEU A 13 20.31 -2.11 -18.93
CA LEU A 13 19.01 -2.79 -19.01
C LEU A 13 19.16 -4.32 -19.01
N ARG A 14 20.17 -4.87 -19.69
CA ARG A 14 20.46 -6.31 -19.68
C ARG A 14 20.87 -6.81 -18.29
N ILE A 15 21.80 -6.12 -17.62
CA ILE A 15 22.24 -6.49 -16.25
C ILE A 15 21.04 -6.59 -15.31
N TRP A 16 20.12 -5.64 -15.41
CA TRP A 16 18.96 -5.59 -14.54
C TRP A 16 17.85 -6.54 -14.91
N PHE A 17 17.66 -6.79 -16.20
CA PHE A 17 16.83 -7.90 -16.63
C PHE A 17 17.35 -9.24 -16.08
N TYR A 18 18.66 -9.47 -16.12
CA TYR A 18 19.24 -10.66 -15.49
C TYR A 18 19.00 -10.69 -13.98
N ARG A 19 19.15 -9.56 -13.28
CA ARG A 19 18.85 -9.47 -11.84
C ARG A 19 17.38 -9.74 -11.55
N LEU A 20 16.46 -9.21 -12.35
CA LEU A 20 15.02 -9.46 -12.22
C LEU A 20 14.71 -10.95 -12.47
N VAL A 21 15.19 -11.52 -13.57
CA VAL A 21 15.03 -12.96 -13.88
C VAL A 21 15.56 -13.82 -12.72
N ASN A 22 16.74 -13.47 -12.20
CA ASN A 22 17.32 -14.18 -11.06
C ASN A 22 16.52 -14.00 -9.77
N ALA A 23 15.92 -12.83 -9.55
CA ALA A 23 15.03 -12.56 -8.41
C ALA A 23 13.68 -13.24 -8.51
N SER A 24 13.15 -13.39 -9.73
CA SER A 24 11.91 -14.10 -10.01
C SER A 24 12.08 -15.61 -10.09
N ALA A 25 13.31 -16.12 -10.14
CA ALA A 25 13.55 -17.56 -10.17
C ALA A 25 13.01 -18.19 -8.87
N PRO A 26 12.40 -19.39 -8.92
CA PRO A 26 11.93 -20.07 -7.72
C PRO A 26 13.10 -20.26 -6.74
N GLY A 27 13.15 -19.43 -5.71
CA GLY A 27 14.10 -19.56 -4.61
C GLY A 27 13.62 -20.61 -3.61
N GLU A 28 14.55 -21.10 -2.78
CA GLU A 28 14.13 -21.80 -1.58
C GLU A 28 13.39 -20.82 -0.65
N PRO A 29 12.27 -21.22 -0.04
CA PRO A 29 11.65 -20.45 1.03
C PRO A 29 12.70 -20.10 2.09
N THR A 30 12.65 -18.89 2.62
CA THR A 30 13.59 -18.43 3.64
C THR A 30 13.48 -19.23 4.94
N LYS A 31 12.37 -19.99 5.12
CA LYS A 31 12.05 -20.78 6.32
C LYS A 31 11.92 -19.91 7.57
N LYS A 32 11.82 -18.60 7.40
CA LYS A 32 11.60 -17.62 8.47
C LYS A 32 10.26 -17.87 9.13
N SER A 33 10.21 -17.72 10.44
CA SER A 33 8.94 -17.69 11.17
C SER A 33 8.42 -16.27 11.27
N ILE A 34 7.33 -16.02 10.55
CA ILE A 34 6.77 -14.69 10.34
C ILE A 34 5.38 -14.62 10.99
N LEU A 35 5.17 -13.62 11.83
CA LEU A 35 3.87 -13.27 12.39
C LEU A 35 3.43 -11.92 11.81
N SER A 36 2.24 -11.88 11.22
CA SER A 36 1.61 -10.65 10.73
C SER A 36 0.44 -10.23 11.62
N LEU A 37 0.36 -8.92 11.89
CA LEU A 37 -0.49 -8.25 12.88
C LEU A 37 -0.84 -6.85 12.35
N TYR A 38 -1.95 -6.17 12.61
CA TYR A 38 -3.12 -6.49 13.42
C TYR A 38 -4.42 -6.46 12.61
N VAL A 39 -4.40 -5.78 11.47
CA VAL A 39 -5.59 -5.43 10.72
C VAL A 39 -5.85 -6.48 9.65
N SER A 40 -7.04 -7.09 9.73
CA SER A 40 -7.64 -7.90 8.68
C SER A 40 -9.02 -7.34 8.37
N THR A 41 -9.30 -7.06 7.11
CA THR A 41 -10.58 -6.54 6.63
C THR A 41 -11.10 -7.41 5.49
N ILE A 42 -12.37 -7.25 5.13
CA ILE A 42 -12.92 -7.72 3.86
C ILE A 42 -12.92 -6.52 2.93
N ASP A 43 -12.11 -6.55 1.89
CA ASP A 43 -12.15 -5.53 0.84
C ASP A 43 -13.17 -6.00 -0.20
N ARG A 44 -14.36 -5.37 -0.20
CA ARG A 44 -15.35 -5.51 -1.27
C ARG A 44 -14.99 -4.53 -2.37
N MET A 45 -14.90 -4.99 -3.61
CA MET A 45 -14.48 -4.14 -4.72
C MET A 45 -15.42 -4.31 -5.90
N ILE A 46 -15.74 -3.19 -6.54
CA ILE A 46 -16.47 -3.13 -7.82
C ILE A 46 -15.65 -2.33 -8.81
N ARG A 47 -15.76 -2.69 -10.09
CA ARG A 47 -15.18 -1.91 -11.18
C ARG A 47 -16.26 -1.00 -11.75
N LEU A 48 -16.08 0.31 -11.58
CA LEU A 48 -17.00 1.33 -12.05
C LEU A 48 -17.04 1.40 -13.57
N ASP A 49 -18.26 1.48 -14.08
CA ASP A 49 -18.62 1.91 -15.41
C ASP A 49 -19.75 2.95 -15.32
N ASN A 50 -20.17 3.46 -16.48
CA ASN A 50 -21.22 4.48 -16.53
C ASN A 50 -22.55 3.98 -15.93
N ASP A 51 -22.93 2.73 -16.20
CA ASP A 51 -24.21 2.17 -15.75
C ASP A 51 -24.25 2.00 -14.23
N LEU A 52 -23.14 1.54 -13.63
CA LEU A 52 -22.98 1.42 -12.19
C LEU A 52 -23.03 2.77 -11.50
N MET A 53 -22.42 3.80 -12.11
CA MET A 53 -22.49 5.16 -11.56
C MET A 53 -23.90 5.74 -11.62
N GLN A 54 -24.64 5.52 -12.72
CA GLN A 54 -26.03 5.93 -12.84
C GLN A 54 -26.93 5.26 -11.79
N LYS A 55 -26.73 3.96 -11.55
CA LYS A 55 -27.42 3.24 -10.45
C LYS A 55 -27.05 3.82 -9.09
N ALA A 56 -25.78 4.16 -8.87
CA ALA A 56 -25.30 4.76 -7.63
C ALA A 56 -25.99 6.11 -7.36
N ILE A 57 -26.14 6.96 -8.37
CA ILE A 57 -26.82 8.26 -8.26
C ILE A 57 -28.30 8.08 -7.90
N ALA A 58 -28.99 7.18 -8.61
CA ALA A 58 -30.39 6.87 -8.31
C ALA A 58 -30.56 6.35 -6.88
N LEU A 59 -29.64 5.50 -6.43
CA LEU A 59 -29.64 4.92 -5.11
C LEU A 59 -29.33 5.98 -4.02
N ALA A 60 -28.34 6.83 -4.25
CA ALA A 60 -27.96 7.92 -3.34
C ALA A 60 -29.12 8.90 -3.12
N ALA A 61 -29.83 9.28 -4.19
CA ALA A 61 -31.00 10.16 -4.08
C ALA A 61 -32.09 9.59 -3.15
N ARG A 62 -32.32 8.28 -3.19
CA ARG A 62 -33.28 7.61 -2.29
C ARG A 62 -32.81 7.62 -0.83
N HIS A 63 -31.53 7.30 -0.58
CA HIS A 63 -30.95 7.27 0.76
C HIS A 63 -30.90 8.66 1.40
N ASP A 64 -30.54 9.68 0.62
CA ASP A 64 -30.45 11.06 1.08
C ASP A 64 -31.79 11.81 1.05
N ARG A 65 -32.87 11.16 0.55
CA ARG A 65 -34.23 11.72 0.41
C ARG A 65 -34.26 13.02 -0.40
N CYS A 66 -33.49 13.06 -1.49
CA CYS A 66 -33.44 14.17 -2.45
C CYS A 66 -33.80 13.68 -3.87
N SER A 67 -33.86 14.59 -4.83
CA SER A 67 -34.05 14.21 -6.24
C SER A 67 -32.74 13.73 -6.87
N GLN A 68 -32.82 12.96 -7.95
CA GLN A 68 -31.61 12.59 -8.71
C GLN A 68 -30.91 13.83 -9.29
N ASP A 69 -31.68 14.85 -9.69
CA ASP A 69 -31.12 16.11 -10.18
C ASP A 69 -30.31 16.84 -9.11
N ASP A 70 -30.70 16.78 -7.83
CA ASP A 70 -29.93 17.38 -6.74
C ASP A 70 -28.55 16.72 -6.62
N VAL A 71 -28.50 15.38 -6.70
CA VAL A 71 -27.24 14.62 -6.69
C VAL A 71 -26.40 14.98 -7.92
N LEU A 72 -27.02 15.01 -9.11
CA LEU A 72 -26.31 15.37 -10.35
C LEU A 72 -25.75 16.80 -10.32
N ASN A 73 -26.52 17.76 -9.82
CA ASN A 73 -26.07 19.15 -9.68
C ASN A 73 -24.84 19.22 -8.77
N ALA A 74 -24.87 18.50 -7.64
CA ALA A 74 -23.75 18.40 -6.72
C ALA A 74 -22.49 17.82 -7.41
N LEU A 75 -22.63 16.71 -8.15
CA LEU A 75 -21.53 16.12 -8.90
C LEU A 75 -20.98 17.02 -10.01
N CYS A 76 -21.84 17.77 -10.72
CA CYS A 76 -21.39 18.69 -11.76
C CYS A 76 -20.56 19.86 -11.20
N HIS A 77 -20.90 20.37 -10.01
CA HIS A 77 -20.08 21.39 -9.34
C HIS A 77 -18.65 20.90 -9.02
N ILE A 78 -18.49 19.62 -8.68
CA ILE A 78 -17.19 18.99 -8.47
C ILE A 78 -16.40 18.89 -9.77
N MET A 79 -17.05 18.47 -10.86
CA MET A 79 -16.42 18.36 -12.18
C MET A 79 -15.90 19.71 -12.68
N ASP A 80 -16.60 20.80 -12.39
CA ASP A 80 -16.19 22.16 -12.73
C ASP A 80 -15.06 22.72 -11.83
N GLY A 81 -14.61 21.95 -10.83
CA GLY A 81 -13.52 22.33 -9.92
C GLY A 81 -13.90 23.38 -8.87
N SER A 82 -15.19 23.70 -8.75
CA SER A 82 -15.65 24.85 -7.97
C SER A 82 -15.76 24.59 -6.45
N ASN A 83 -15.72 23.33 -6.00
CA ASN A 83 -15.85 23.00 -4.57
C ASN A 83 -15.39 21.57 -4.22
N ILE A 84 -14.10 21.26 -4.33
CA ILE A 84 -13.59 19.91 -4.01
C ILE A 84 -13.68 19.65 -2.49
N PRO A 85 -14.49 18.70 -2.00
CA PRO A 85 -14.61 18.42 -0.58
C PRO A 85 -13.34 17.74 -0.07
N MET A 86 -12.44 18.55 0.50
CA MET A 86 -11.15 18.08 1.00
C MET A 86 -11.24 17.61 2.45
N GLY A 87 -10.83 16.37 2.71
CA GLY A 87 -10.54 15.84 4.05
C GLY A 87 -11.73 15.75 5.02
N ARG A 88 -12.97 15.97 4.55
CA ARG A 88 -14.17 15.83 5.37
C ARG A 88 -14.71 14.40 5.28
N PRO A 89 -15.06 13.77 6.42
CA PRO A 89 -15.75 12.50 6.38
C PRO A 89 -17.07 12.61 5.61
N ALA A 90 -17.38 11.63 4.77
CA ALA A 90 -18.65 11.54 4.07
C ALA A 90 -19.78 11.27 5.07
N THR A 91 -20.77 12.16 5.10
CA THR A 91 -21.94 12.07 6.00
C THR A 91 -23.23 11.66 5.29
N THR A 92 -23.23 11.68 3.95
CA THR A 92 -24.37 11.31 3.08
C THR A 92 -23.88 10.50 1.88
N ALA A 93 -24.79 9.78 1.21
CA ALA A 93 -24.43 8.99 0.03
C ALA A 93 -23.93 9.92 -1.10
N THR A 94 -24.55 11.09 -1.24
CA THR A 94 -24.14 12.13 -2.18
C THR A 94 -22.73 12.64 -1.87
N HIS A 95 -22.39 12.94 -0.61
CA HIS A 95 -21.03 13.38 -0.24
C HIS A 95 -19.97 12.33 -0.59
N LEU A 96 -20.29 11.04 -0.45
CA LEU A 96 -19.39 9.95 -0.86
C LEU A 96 -19.19 9.96 -2.39
N LEU A 97 -20.27 10.12 -3.17
CA LEU A 97 -20.19 10.21 -4.63
C LEU A 97 -19.45 11.47 -5.10
N GLU A 98 -19.61 12.61 -4.42
CA GLU A 98 -18.84 13.83 -4.68
C GLU A 98 -17.35 13.58 -4.49
N ALA A 99 -16.95 12.92 -3.39
CA ALA A 99 -15.55 12.61 -3.13
C ALA A 99 -14.99 11.62 -4.16
N LEU A 100 -15.79 10.64 -4.59
CA LEU A 100 -15.44 9.73 -5.69
C LEU A 100 -15.22 10.50 -7.00
N MET A 101 -16.14 11.40 -7.36
CA MET A 101 -16.05 12.21 -8.57
C MET A 101 -14.87 13.20 -8.51
N ALA A 102 -14.59 13.77 -7.33
CA ALA A 102 -13.42 14.59 -7.10
C ALA A 102 -12.12 13.82 -7.36
N ARG A 103 -12.04 12.56 -6.95
CA ARG A 103 -10.87 11.70 -7.23
C ARG A 103 -10.72 11.39 -8.72
N ILE A 104 -11.83 11.13 -9.42
CA ILE A 104 -11.84 10.89 -10.87
C ILE A 104 -11.40 12.16 -11.63
N ALA A 105 -11.87 13.34 -11.19
CA ALA A 105 -11.65 14.63 -11.84
C ALA A 105 -10.28 15.24 -11.55
N HIS A 106 -9.90 15.21 -10.26
CA HIS A 106 -8.85 16.05 -9.68
C HIS A 106 -7.89 15.18 -8.85
N ARG A 107 -7.38 14.10 -9.44
CA ARG A 107 -6.57 13.06 -8.77
C ARG A 107 -5.49 13.60 -7.82
N SER A 108 -4.76 14.64 -8.22
CA SER A 108 -3.66 15.21 -7.42
C SER A 108 -4.12 16.01 -6.19
N GLN A 109 -5.42 16.33 -6.12
CA GLN A 109 -5.99 17.14 -5.06
C GLN A 109 -6.81 16.29 -4.09
N ALA A 110 -7.46 15.19 -4.51
CA ALA A 110 -8.33 14.40 -3.62
C ALA A 110 -7.58 13.28 -2.87
N ASP A 111 -7.99 12.97 -1.63
CA ASP A 111 -7.52 11.79 -0.88
C ASP A 111 -7.91 10.48 -1.62
N ASP A 112 -7.06 9.45 -1.53
CA ASP A 112 -7.32 8.08 -2.04
C ASP A 112 -8.36 7.33 -1.19
N ARG A 113 -8.53 7.76 0.06
CA ARG A 113 -9.46 7.20 1.03
C ARG A 113 -10.53 8.22 1.39
N VAL A 114 -11.78 7.87 1.11
CA VAL A 114 -12.91 8.62 1.63
C VAL A 114 -13.26 8.02 2.99
N ARG A 115 -12.95 8.77 4.05
CA ARG A 115 -13.41 8.41 5.39
C ARG A 115 -14.91 8.61 5.42
N VAL A 116 -15.65 7.59 5.80
CA VAL A 116 -17.09 7.75 6.08
C VAL A 116 -17.24 8.12 7.56
N ASP A 117 -18.13 9.06 7.88
CA ASP A 117 -18.41 9.41 9.27
C ASP A 117 -18.94 8.17 10.02
N PRO A 118 -18.39 7.81 11.21
CA PRO A 118 -18.87 6.68 11.99
C PRO A 118 -20.34 6.70 12.35
N ASN A 119 -20.94 7.88 12.41
CA ASN A 119 -22.35 8.05 12.73
C ASN A 119 -23.24 8.09 11.48
N ALA A 120 -22.66 8.11 10.27
CA ALA A 120 -23.42 8.18 9.03
C ALA A 120 -23.92 6.80 8.58
N LEU A 121 -24.80 6.19 9.37
CA LEU A 121 -25.50 4.94 9.03
C LEU A 121 -26.03 4.91 7.57
N PRO A 122 -26.68 5.98 7.05
CA PRO A 122 -27.20 5.98 5.68
C PRO A 122 -26.13 5.74 4.61
N VAL A 123 -24.89 6.18 4.81
CA VAL A 123 -23.80 5.95 3.83
C VAL A 123 -23.43 4.47 3.76
N PHE A 124 -23.50 3.76 4.89
CA PHE A 124 -23.21 2.33 4.92
C PHE A 124 -24.34 1.51 4.35
N ASP A 125 -25.59 1.87 4.65
CA ASP A 125 -26.75 1.22 4.07
C ASP A 125 -26.74 1.40 2.55
N PHE A 126 -26.42 2.62 2.09
CA PHE A 126 -26.15 2.91 0.68
C PHE A 126 -25.05 2.02 0.10
N LEU A 127 -23.86 1.96 0.70
CA LEU A 127 -22.75 1.15 0.21
C LEU A 127 -23.09 -0.34 0.19
N HIS A 128 -23.74 -0.83 1.24
CA HIS A 128 -24.12 -2.24 1.35
C HIS A 128 -25.14 -2.63 0.27
N GLU A 129 -26.20 -1.83 0.11
CA GLU A 129 -27.22 -2.04 -0.93
C GLU A 129 -26.62 -1.88 -2.34
N TRP A 130 -25.78 -0.87 -2.53
CA TRP A 130 -25.14 -0.63 -3.82
C TRP A 130 -24.29 -1.83 -4.22
N PHE A 131 -23.48 -2.36 -3.32
CA PHE A 131 -22.71 -3.56 -3.61
C PHE A 131 -23.63 -4.78 -3.77
N GLN A 132 -24.57 -5.07 -2.86
CA GLN A 132 -25.43 -6.24 -2.99
C GLN A 132 -26.27 -6.29 -4.29
N SER A 133 -26.59 -5.14 -4.87
CA SER A 133 -27.35 -5.06 -6.11
C SER A 133 -26.55 -5.38 -7.39
N GLN A 134 -25.23 -5.61 -7.29
CA GLN A 134 -24.41 -5.96 -8.45
C GLN A 134 -24.34 -7.46 -8.68
N SER A 135 -24.13 -7.85 -9.93
CA SER A 135 -23.90 -9.26 -10.29
C SER A 135 -22.58 -9.76 -9.70
N SER A 136 -22.48 -11.06 -9.43
CA SER A 136 -21.27 -11.69 -8.88
C SER A 136 -20.02 -11.39 -9.71
N ASP A 137 -20.16 -11.24 -11.02
CA ASP A 137 -19.05 -11.00 -11.94
C ASP A 137 -18.56 -9.54 -11.91
N GLN A 138 -19.36 -8.64 -11.36
CA GLN A 138 -19.01 -7.22 -11.15
C GLN A 138 -18.43 -6.96 -9.76
N GLN A 139 -18.43 -7.98 -8.88
CA GLN A 139 -17.98 -7.87 -7.51
C GLN A 139 -16.81 -8.79 -7.25
N ARG A 140 -15.91 -8.35 -6.40
CA ARG A 140 -14.90 -9.23 -5.80
C ARG A 140 -14.75 -8.93 -4.33
N GLU A 141 -14.55 -9.97 -3.54
CA GLU A 141 -14.17 -9.86 -2.14
C GLU A 141 -12.77 -10.47 -1.99
N GLN A 142 -11.93 -9.85 -1.18
CA GLN A 142 -10.62 -10.41 -0.85
C GLN A 142 -10.23 -10.01 0.58
N ALA A 143 -9.25 -10.70 1.15
CA ALA A 143 -8.60 -10.28 2.37
C ALA A 143 -7.94 -8.90 2.19
N GLY A 144 -8.35 -7.95 3.03
CA GLY A 144 -7.85 -6.58 3.10
C GLY A 144 -7.07 -6.31 4.37
N GLY A 145 -6.42 -5.15 4.41
CA GLY A 145 -5.46 -4.80 5.46
C GLY A 145 -4.06 -5.32 5.13
N ALA A 146 -3.04 -4.45 5.25
CA ALA A 146 -1.69 -4.79 4.86
C ALA A 146 -1.16 -6.08 5.51
N PRO A 147 -1.36 -6.32 6.83
CA PRO A 147 -0.91 -7.56 7.47
C PRO A 147 -1.52 -8.83 6.88
N ALA A 148 -2.85 -8.86 6.69
CA ALA A 148 -3.55 -9.99 6.09
C ALA A 148 -3.08 -10.25 4.65
N ILE A 149 -2.94 -9.19 3.86
CA ILE A 149 -2.43 -9.26 2.48
C ILE A 149 -1.01 -9.81 2.44
N ILE A 150 -0.12 -9.33 3.32
CA ILE A 150 1.27 -9.78 3.40
C ILE A 150 1.34 -11.26 3.80
N ALA A 151 0.57 -11.69 4.81
CA ALA A 151 0.54 -13.08 5.25
C ALA A 151 0.08 -14.03 4.13
N GLN A 152 -0.95 -13.64 3.37
CA GLN A 152 -1.42 -14.37 2.21
C GLN A 152 -0.34 -14.45 1.12
N VAL A 153 0.29 -13.32 0.77
CA VAL A 153 1.35 -13.29 -0.25
C VAL A 153 2.54 -14.16 0.15
N LEU A 154 3.02 -14.07 1.39
CA LEU A 154 4.16 -14.88 1.85
C LEU A 154 3.83 -16.39 1.83
N THR A 155 2.62 -16.76 2.23
CA THR A 155 2.15 -18.15 2.17
C THR A 155 2.09 -18.64 0.72
N GLN A 156 1.58 -17.81 -0.18
CA GLN A 156 1.54 -18.09 -1.62
C GLN A 156 2.94 -18.26 -2.23
N LEU A 157 3.91 -17.48 -1.76
CA LEU A 157 5.34 -17.62 -2.11
C LEU A 157 6.00 -18.87 -1.53
N GLY A 158 5.27 -19.68 -0.76
CA GLY A 158 5.75 -20.94 -0.21
C GLY A 158 6.47 -20.80 1.12
N GLU A 159 6.36 -19.66 1.81
CA GLU A 159 6.93 -19.53 3.15
C GLU A 159 6.15 -20.41 4.14
N PRO A 160 6.81 -21.42 4.75
CA PRO A 160 6.10 -22.48 5.47
C PRO A 160 5.59 -22.04 6.85
N ASN A 161 6.16 -20.98 7.42
CA ASN A 161 5.95 -20.58 8.81
C ASN A 161 5.38 -19.16 8.93
N VAL A 162 4.35 -18.87 8.15
CA VAL A 162 3.62 -17.59 8.19
C VAL A 162 2.34 -17.76 8.99
N ALA A 163 2.11 -16.89 9.97
CA ALA A 163 0.85 -16.79 10.67
C ALA A 163 0.29 -15.36 10.65
N LEU A 164 -1.04 -15.25 10.65
CA LEU A 164 -1.77 -14.02 10.89
C LEU A 164 -2.39 -14.06 12.29
N TRP A 165 -2.40 -12.92 12.95
CA TRP A 165 -3.27 -12.65 14.09
C TRP A 165 -3.99 -11.32 13.91
N THR A 166 -5.26 -11.30 14.25
CA THR A 166 -6.13 -10.13 14.29
C THR A 166 -7.09 -10.29 15.45
N ALA A 167 -7.43 -9.17 16.10
CA ALA A 167 -8.38 -9.16 17.21
C ALA A 167 -9.73 -9.76 16.79
N TYR A 168 -10.13 -9.53 15.53
CA TYR A 168 -11.38 -10.06 14.97
C TYR A 168 -11.13 -10.86 13.71
N HIS A 169 -11.76 -12.02 13.65
CA HIS A 169 -11.65 -12.96 12.54
C HIS A 169 -12.98 -13.68 12.35
N SER A 170 -13.99 -12.98 11.84
CA SER A 170 -15.30 -13.56 11.56
C SER A 170 -15.22 -14.71 10.55
N GLN A 171 -16.29 -15.50 10.43
CA GLN A 171 -16.35 -16.55 9.41
C GLN A 171 -16.25 -15.99 7.98
N ASN A 172 -16.79 -14.81 7.71
CA ASN A 172 -16.68 -14.17 6.39
C ASN A 172 -15.27 -13.61 6.16
N GLN A 173 -14.62 -13.08 7.19
CA GLN A 173 -13.20 -12.69 7.10
C GLN A 173 -12.33 -13.91 6.82
N ALA A 174 -12.61 -15.05 7.47
CA ALA A 174 -11.91 -16.30 7.22
C ALA A 174 -12.10 -16.84 5.80
N SER A 175 -13.26 -16.61 5.17
CA SER A 175 -13.58 -17.15 3.84
C SER A 175 -12.95 -16.39 2.67
N VAL A 176 -12.48 -15.15 2.86
CA VAL A 176 -11.94 -14.31 1.76
C VAL A 176 -10.43 -14.48 1.54
N PHE A 177 -9.78 -15.39 2.27
CA PHE A 177 -8.37 -15.74 2.04
C PHE A 177 -8.27 -16.77 0.90
N ASP A 178 -7.35 -16.56 -0.04
CA ASP A 178 -7.17 -17.51 -1.17
C ASP A 178 -6.06 -18.56 -0.90
N SER A 179 -5.51 -18.58 0.31
CA SER A 179 -4.40 -19.46 0.67
C SER A 179 -4.54 -19.97 2.10
N GLU A 180 -3.93 -21.13 2.36
CA GLU A 180 -3.87 -21.78 3.67
C GLU A 180 -2.91 -21.07 4.66
N VAL A 181 -3.12 -19.77 4.86
CA VAL A 181 -2.45 -18.98 5.90
C VAL A 181 -2.73 -19.66 7.24
N LYS A 182 -1.74 -19.70 8.13
CA LYS A 182 -2.00 -20.12 9.50
C LYS A 182 -2.59 -18.97 10.30
N PHE A 183 -3.59 -19.25 11.10
CA PHE A 183 -4.09 -18.31 12.09
C PHE A 183 -3.54 -18.68 13.45
N LEU A 184 -3.03 -17.69 14.17
CA LEU A 184 -2.56 -17.83 15.53
C LEU A 184 -3.75 -17.66 16.48
N VAL A 185 -4.13 -18.73 17.17
CA VAL A 185 -5.11 -18.70 18.27
C VAL A 185 -4.34 -18.72 19.58
N ILE A 186 -4.69 -17.84 20.50
CA ILE A 186 -4.21 -17.88 21.89
C ILE A 186 -5.31 -18.51 22.72
N ASP A 187 -5.01 -19.63 23.40
CA ASP A 187 -5.97 -20.28 24.29
C ASP A 187 -6.06 -19.57 25.65
N ASP A 188 -7.02 -20.00 26.49
CA ASP A 188 -7.24 -19.45 27.85
C ASP A 188 -6.02 -19.60 28.78
N GLN A 189 -5.04 -20.42 28.40
CA GLN A 189 -3.80 -20.64 29.14
C GLN A 189 -2.62 -19.82 28.57
N GLY A 190 -2.83 -19.06 27.50
CA GLY A 190 -1.82 -18.26 26.83
C GLY A 190 -0.97 -19.05 25.83
N HIS A 191 -1.33 -20.29 25.51
CA HIS A 191 -0.59 -21.07 24.52
C HIS A 191 -0.97 -20.67 23.09
N SER A 192 0.06 -20.60 22.24
CA SER A 192 -0.10 -20.37 20.81
C SER A 192 -0.48 -21.65 20.06
N ILE A 193 -1.69 -21.71 19.52
CA ILE A 193 -2.19 -22.79 18.66
C ILE A 193 -2.23 -22.28 17.22
N LYS A 194 -1.66 -23.05 16.28
CA LYS A 194 -1.75 -22.75 14.85
C LYS A 194 -2.94 -23.50 14.23
N GLN A 195 -3.85 -22.77 13.61
CA GLN A 195 -5.00 -23.34 12.90
C GLN A 195 -4.99 -22.92 11.43
N SER A 196 -5.75 -23.58 10.56
CA SER A 196 -6.01 -23.03 9.23
C SER A 196 -6.84 -21.75 9.38
N ILE A 197 -6.54 -20.73 8.57
CA ILE A 197 -7.26 -19.45 8.63
C ILE A 197 -8.76 -19.61 8.37
N HIS A 198 -9.16 -20.59 7.57
CA HIS A 198 -10.57 -20.88 7.28
C HIS A 198 -11.32 -21.49 8.46
N SER A 199 -10.65 -22.33 9.25
CA SER A 199 -11.22 -22.97 10.43
C SER A 199 -11.21 -22.09 11.68
N ALA A 200 -10.37 -21.05 11.70
CA ALA A 200 -10.22 -20.15 12.84
C ALA A 200 -11.30 -19.06 12.92
N GLY A 201 -12.23 -19.04 11.96
CA GLY A 201 -13.35 -18.08 11.92
C GLY A 201 -14.23 -18.18 13.17
N ARG A 202 -14.47 -17.05 13.82
CA ARG A 202 -15.28 -16.94 15.03
C ARG A 202 -16.66 -16.38 14.66
N PRO A 203 -17.77 -17.14 14.83
CA PRO A 203 -19.09 -16.71 14.36
C PRO A 203 -19.65 -15.43 14.98
N LYS A 204 -19.12 -15.01 16.14
CA LYS A 204 -19.58 -13.83 16.88
C LYS A 204 -18.71 -12.60 16.66
N ASP A 205 -17.57 -12.76 15.98
CA ASP A 205 -16.66 -11.64 15.76
C ASP A 205 -17.28 -10.62 14.80
N PRO A 206 -17.16 -9.31 15.07
CA PRO A 206 -17.53 -8.27 14.15
C PRO A 206 -16.71 -8.31 12.86
N GLU A 207 -17.22 -7.63 11.84
CA GLU A 207 -16.59 -7.55 10.54
C GLU A 207 -16.13 -6.14 10.26
N VAL A 208 -14.95 -6.03 9.65
CA VAL A 208 -14.51 -4.78 9.02
C VAL A 208 -14.60 -4.96 7.52
N ARG A 209 -15.41 -4.12 6.89
CA ARG A 209 -15.58 -4.11 5.43
C ARG A 209 -15.11 -2.77 4.88
N ASN A 210 -14.20 -2.81 3.92
CA ASN A 210 -13.89 -1.66 3.08
C ASN A 210 -14.62 -1.82 1.75
N TYR A 211 -15.13 -0.72 1.22
CA TYR A 211 -15.77 -0.68 -0.09
C TYR A 211 -14.85 0.07 -1.05
N SER A 212 -14.27 -0.64 -2.00
CA SER A 212 -13.39 -0.07 -3.02
C SER A 212 -14.12 0.07 -4.35
N MET A 213 -14.06 1.25 -4.93
CA MET A 213 -14.64 1.56 -6.22
C MET A 213 -13.49 1.85 -7.18
N GLU A 214 -13.27 0.94 -8.12
CA GLU A 214 -12.12 0.96 -9.03
C GLU A 214 -12.54 1.49 -10.40
N PHE A 215 -11.74 2.36 -11.00
CA PHE A 215 -12.02 2.88 -12.34
C PHE A 215 -10.75 2.83 -13.19
N ALA A 216 -10.93 2.60 -14.48
CA ALA A 216 -9.83 2.54 -15.43
C ALA A 216 -9.62 3.90 -16.11
N LYS A 217 -8.38 4.21 -16.47
CA LYS A 217 -8.06 5.34 -17.36
C LYS A 217 -8.91 5.28 -18.62
N GLY A 218 -9.46 6.43 -19.00
CA GLY A 218 -10.32 6.58 -20.16
C GLY A 218 -11.76 6.10 -19.93
N CYS A 219 -12.09 5.54 -18.75
CA CYS A 219 -13.49 5.33 -18.38
C CYS A 219 -14.20 6.68 -18.37
N ARG A 220 -15.32 6.77 -19.10
CA ARG A 220 -16.12 7.98 -19.24
C ARG A 220 -17.43 7.80 -18.50
N PHE A 221 -17.78 8.79 -17.69
CA PHE A 221 -19.06 8.87 -17.00
C PHE A 221 -19.82 10.05 -17.57
N GLU A 222 -21.03 9.81 -18.07
CA GLU A 222 -21.91 10.79 -18.70
C GLU A 222 -23.26 10.81 -17.99
N PHE A 223 -23.71 12.01 -17.62
CA PHE A 223 -24.96 12.22 -16.89
C PHE A 223 -25.82 13.26 -17.59
N ASN A 224 -27.10 12.94 -17.77
CA ASN A 224 -28.10 13.85 -18.34
C ASN A 224 -28.89 14.48 -17.20
N ARG A 225 -28.79 15.80 -17.06
CA ARG A 225 -29.61 16.58 -16.13
C ARG A 225 -31.00 16.82 -16.73
N SER A 226 -32.00 17.06 -15.88
CA SER A 226 -33.36 17.36 -16.36
C SER A 226 -33.49 18.64 -17.19
N ASP A 227 -32.53 19.57 -17.08
CA ASP A 227 -32.44 20.77 -17.92
C ASP A 227 -31.84 20.51 -19.32
N GLY A 228 -31.50 19.26 -19.63
CA GLY A 228 -30.92 18.84 -20.91
C GLY A 228 -29.39 19.03 -20.99
N MET A 229 -28.74 19.52 -19.94
CA MET A 229 -27.28 19.61 -19.88
C MET A 229 -26.66 18.22 -19.68
N ILE A 230 -25.64 17.92 -20.48
CA ILE A 230 -24.84 16.70 -20.35
C ILE A 230 -23.56 17.06 -19.59
N CYS A 231 -23.40 16.50 -18.40
CA CYS A 231 -22.11 16.54 -17.70
C CYS A 231 -21.32 15.27 -18.03
N SER A 232 -20.07 15.40 -18.43
CA SER A 232 -19.21 14.24 -18.67
C SER A 232 -17.83 14.40 -18.09
N ILE A 233 -17.30 13.32 -17.55
CA ILE A 233 -15.94 13.23 -17.03
C ILE A 233 -15.25 11.99 -17.59
N SER A 234 -13.93 12.06 -17.78
CA SER A 234 -13.11 10.92 -18.14
C SER A 234 -11.97 10.77 -17.16
N ALA A 235 -11.77 9.57 -16.63
CA ALA A 235 -10.67 9.27 -15.73
C ALA A 235 -9.33 9.44 -16.46
N SER A 236 -8.46 10.33 -15.98
CA SER A 236 -7.15 10.61 -16.58
C SER A 236 -6.12 9.51 -16.28
N ALA A 237 -6.36 8.72 -15.23
CA ALA A 237 -5.60 7.56 -14.81
C ALA A 237 -6.56 6.48 -14.29
N SER A 238 -6.08 5.23 -14.19
CA SER A 238 -6.79 4.26 -13.37
C SER A 238 -6.46 4.53 -11.91
N ASP A 239 -7.43 4.27 -11.04
CA ASP A 239 -7.29 4.45 -9.61
C ASP A 239 -8.45 3.73 -8.91
N ARG A 240 -8.46 3.83 -7.58
CA ARG A 240 -9.60 3.45 -6.77
C ARG A 240 -9.89 4.47 -5.69
N VAL A 241 -11.14 4.50 -5.26
CA VAL A 241 -11.55 5.16 -4.03
C VAL A 241 -11.93 4.10 -3.03
N ILE A 242 -11.40 4.22 -1.81
CA ILE A 242 -11.74 3.31 -0.72
C ILE A 242 -12.61 4.05 0.28
N ALA A 243 -13.88 3.65 0.37
CA ALA A 243 -14.75 4.02 1.48
C ALA A 243 -14.43 3.10 2.67
N VAL A 244 -13.74 3.67 3.65
CA VAL A 244 -13.31 2.94 4.85
C VAL A 244 -14.42 2.98 5.88
N ALA A 245 -14.87 1.81 6.33
CA ALA A 245 -15.77 1.74 7.48
C ALA A 245 -15.00 2.15 8.75
N PRO A 246 -15.46 3.16 9.49
CA PRO A 246 -14.85 3.59 10.73
C PRO A 246 -15.19 2.56 11.82
N GLY A 247 -14.15 1.84 12.24
CA GLY A 247 -14.24 0.87 13.32
C GLY A 247 -14.86 -0.48 12.91
N TYR A 248 -14.76 -1.43 13.83
CA TYR A 248 -15.40 -2.73 13.75
C TYR A 248 -16.90 -2.53 13.94
N ARG A 249 -17.69 -2.81 12.91
CA ARG A 249 -19.15 -2.77 13.04
C ARG A 249 -19.65 -4.18 13.30
N PHE A 250 -20.49 -4.32 14.33
CA PHE A 250 -21.21 -5.55 14.58
C PHE A 250 -22.32 -5.67 13.54
N PHE A 251 -22.04 -6.39 12.45
CA PHE A 251 -23.10 -6.89 11.60
C PHE A 251 -23.71 -8.10 12.32
N ASN A 252 -24.91 -7.96 12.86
CA ASN A 252 -25.63 -9.09 13.41
C ASN A 252 -26.36 -9.80 12.25
N PRO A 253 -25.89 -10.99 11.80
CA PRO A 253 -26.45 -11.66 10.63
C PRO A 253 -27.91 -12.07 10.84
N SER A 254 -28.32 -12.26 12.10
CA SER A 254 -29.66 -12.66 12.50
C SER A 254 -30.68 -11.52 12.50
N SER A 255 -30.25 -10.25 12.60
CA SER A 255 -31.16 -9.11 12.65
C SER A 255 -31.08 -8.18 11.43
N GLY A 256 -30.03 -8.31 10.60
CA GLY A 256 -29.79 -7.39 9.48
C GLY A 256 -29.49 -5.94 9.90
N ASN A 257 -29.41 -5.66 11.21
CA ASN A 257 -29.15 -4.34 11.75
C ASN A 257 -27.67 -4.16 12.09
N VAL A 258 -27.14 -2.98 11.77
CA VAL A 258 -25.79 -2.55 12.13
C VAL A 258 -25.83 -1.92 13.53
N ASN A 259 -25.29 -2.59 14.54
CA ASN A 259 -25.10 -1.97 15.85
C ASN A 259 -23.77 -1.21 15.86
N THR A 260 -23.85 0.10 16.08
CA THR A 260 -22.70 0.98 16.31
C THR A 260 -22.40 1.03 17.80
N GLU A 261 -21.61 0.07 18.30
CA GLU A 261 -20.87 0.36 19.54
C GLU A 261 -19.71 1.28 19.16
N ASN A 262 -19.71 2.49 19.72
CA ASN A 262 -18.76 3.56 19.39
C ASN A 262 -17.34 3.33 19.91
N THR A 263 -17.10 2.21 20.59
CA THR A 263 -15.80 1.87 21.13
C THR A 263 -15.13 0.92 20.13
N PRO A 264 -13.99 1.30 19.50
CA PRO A 264 -13.14 0.34 18.81
C PRO A 264 -12.88 -0.80 19.79
N PRO A 265 -13.35 -2.02 19.50
CA PRO A 265 -13.44 -3.04 20.53
C PRO A 265 -12.05 -3.55 20.93
N ASP A 266 -11.92 -3.87 22.23
CA ASP A 266 -10.73 -4.30 22.99
C ASP A 266 -9.56 -4.86 22.15
N ILE A 267 -8.64 -3.97 21.74
CA ILE A 267 -7.23 -4.34 21.49
C ILE A 267 -6.50 -4.38 22.85
N ALA A 268 -7.18 -4.83 23.91
CA ALA A 268 -6.63 -4.72 25.26
C ALA A 268 -5.35 -5.50 25.42
N HIS A 269 -5.18 -6.57 24.64
CA HIS A 269 -3.94 -7.33 24.58
C HIS A 269 -3.69 -7.89 23.18
N ILE A 270 -2.48 -7.66 22.67
CA ILE A 270 -2.03 -8.16 21.34
C ILE A 270 -2.08 -9.67 21.29
N LEU A 271 -1.82 -10.31 22.43
CA LEU A 271 -1.75 -11.74 22.60
C LEU A 271 -2.00 -12.09 24.09
N ALA A 272 -3.13 -11.70 24.69
CA ALA A 272 -3.50 -12.25 26.00
C ALA A 272 -4.59 -13.30 25.86
N ALA A 273 -4.52 -14.27 26.76
CA ALA A 273 -5.56 -15.26 27.00
C ALA A 273 -6.89 -14.63 27.47
N ASP A 274 -6.80 -13.53 28.22
CA ASP A 274 -7.94 -12.74 28.70
C ASP A 274 -7.62 -11.24 28.56
N PRO A 275 -8.38 -10.48 27.75
CA PRO A 275 -8.22 -9.05 27.55
C PRO A 275 -8.33 -8.19 28.82
N GLN A 276 -8.82 -8.72 29.94
CA GLN A 276 -8.98 -7.97 31.18
C GLN A 276 -8.05 -8.45 32.31
N GLN A 277 -7.47 -9.66 32.24
CA GLN A 277 -6.75 -10.26 33.37
C GLN A 277 -5.58 -11.20 33.02
N GLY A 278 -5.31 -11.47 31.73
CA GLY A 278 -4.28 -12.44 31.33
C GLY A 278 -2.86 -11.85 31.26
N PRO A 279 -1.80 -12.61 31.61
CA PRO A 279 -0.44 -12.22 31.29
C PRO A 279 -0.25 -12.20 29.76
N SER A 280 0.58 -11.27 29.27
CA SER A 280 0.99 -11.26 27.88
C SER A 280 1.70 -12.57 27.50
N CYS A 281 1.32 -13.17 26.37
CA CYS A 281 2.09 -14.27 25.77
C CYS A 281 3.00 -13.80 24.63
N ALA A 282 3.22 -12.49 24.45
CA ALA A 282 4.05 -11.95 23.37
C ALA A 282 5.47 -12.54 23.37
N ALA A 283 6.11 -12.64 24.55
CA ALA A 283 7.43 -13.25 24.69
C ALA A 283 7.44 -14.74 24.30
N GLN A 284 6.37 -15.49 24.60
CA GLN A 284 6.24 -16.90 24.23
C GLN A 284 6.00 -17.05 22.71
N VAL A 285 5.14 -16.22 22.12
CA VAL A 285 4.91 -16.20 20.68
C VAL A 285 6.19 -15.82 19.94
N ALA A 286 6.98 -14.89 20.47
CA ALA A 286 8.29 -14.50 19.95
C ALA A 286 9.35 -15.62 19.99
N GLN A 287 9.15 -16.68 20.78
CA GLN A 287 10.02 -17.87 20.69
C GLN A 287 9.77 -18.63 19.38
N ASN A 288 8.53 -18.59 18.88
CA ASN A 288 8.11 -19.29 17.67
C ASN A 288 8.18 -18.41 16.41
N TYR A 289 8.05 -17.09 16.54
CA TYR A 289 8.03 -16.13 15.44
C TYR A 289 9.05 -15.02 15.67
N LYS A 290 10.12 -15.01 14.87
CA LYS A 290 11.23 -14.06 15.02
C LYS A 290 11.09 -12.81 14.15
N HIS A 291 10.14 -12.82 13.21
CA HIS A 291 9.89 -11.69 12.32
C HIS A 291 8.44 -11.26 12.44
N TRP A 292 8.21 -10.04 12.90
CA TRP A 292 6.89 -9.50 13.13
C TRP A 292 6.61 -8.39 12.12
N ILE A 293 5.47 -8.48 11.44
CA ILE A 293 5.00 -7.48 10.48
C ILE A 293 3.74 -6.86 11.05
N ILE A 294 3.84 -5.59 11.40
CA ILE A 294 2.79 -4.85 12.08
C ILE A 294 2.20 -3.79 11.14
N GLY A 295 0.88 -3.75 11.01
CA GLY A 295 0.15 -2.73 10.27
C GLY A 295 -1.07 -2.24 11.05
N GLY A 296 -1.45 -0.99 10.80
CA GLY A 296 -2.66 -0.39 11.39
C GLY A 296 -2.48 0.27 12.76
N LEU A 297 -1.25 0.53 13.21
CA LEU A 297 -0.97 1.16 14.52
C LEU A 297 -1.60 2.55 14.69
N HIS A 298 -1.85 3.28 13.59
CA HIS A 298 -2.57 4.56 13.61
C HIS A 298 -4.01 4.45 14.14
N ASN A 299 -4.58 3.24 14.19
CA ASN A 299 -5.92 3.01 14.72
C ASN A 299 -5.93 2.82 16.26
N VAL A 300 -4.78 2.72 16.92
CA VAL A 300 -4.69 2.53 18.37
C VAL A 300 -4.77 3.88 19.09
N LYS A 301 -5.99 4.28 19.47
CA LYS A 301 -6.27 5.59 20.07
C LYS A 301 -6.40 5.57 21.60
N GLU A 302 -6.78 4.44 22.17
CA GLU A 302 -7.01 4.32 23.61
C GLU A 302 -5.70 4.09 24.38
N GLN A 303 -5.48 4.87 25.44
CA GLN A 303 -4.24 4.81 26.22
C GLN A 303 -4.00 3.45 26.89
N ALA A 304 -5.06 2.73 27.28
CA ALA A 304 -4.92 1.39 27.85
C ALA A 304 -4.24 0.44 26.85
N TYR A 305 -4.70 0.43 25.60
CA TYR A 305 -4.16 -0.41 24.53
C TYR A 305 -2.73 -0.02 24.16
N GLN A 306 -2.47 1.29 24.14
CA GLN A 306 -1.13 1.83 23.92
C GLN A 306 -0.13 1.31 24.96
N ARG A 307 -0.50 1.29 26.24
CA ARG A 307 0.35 0.76 27.32
C ARG A 307 0.55 -0.74 27.22
N THR A 308 -0.49 -1.51 26.88
CA THR A 308 -0.33 -2.96 26.73
C THR A 308 0.59 -3.30 25.58
N LEU A 309 0.40 -2.66 24.42
CA LEU A 309 1.28 -2.87 23.26
C LEU A 309 2.73 -2.52 23.55
N GLU A 310 2.96 -1.41 24.23
CA GLU A 310 4.30 -1.02 24.66
C GLU A 310 4.92 -2.04 25.63
N SER A 311 4.13 -2.57 26.58
CA SER A 311 4.56 -3.63 27.50
C SER A 311 4.91 -4.92 26.76
N ASP A 312 4.13 -5.31 25.75
CA ASP A 312 4.36 -6.50 24.94
C ASP A 312 5.63 -6.37 24.11
N LEU A 313 5.83 -5.21 23.48
CA LEU A 313 7.05 -4.87 22.72
C LEU A 313 8.28 -4.83 23.62
N GLN A 314 8.17 -4.29 24.84
CA GLN A 314 9.27 -4.22 25.79
C GLN A 314 9.74 -5.60 26.27
N GLN A 315 8.84 -6.58 26.30
CA GLN A 315 9.14 -7.95 26.70
C GLN A 315 9.65 -8.83 25.54
N MET A 316 9.72 -8.29 24.32
CA MET A 316 10.21 -9.06 23.19
C MET A 316 11.69 -9.41 23.34
N PRO A 317 12.08 -10.66 23.05
CA PRO A 317 13.47 -11.03 22.92
C PRO A 317 14.21 -10.13 21.91
N PRO A 318 15.49 -9.80 22.15
CA PRO A 318 16.25 -8.88 21.29
C PRO A 318 16.54 -9.42 19.89
N ASP A 319 16.32 -10.72 19.65
CA ASP A 319 16.47 -11.36 18.34
C ASP A 319 15.19 -11.30 17.48
N VAL A 320 14.10 -10.70 17.98
CA VAL A 320 12.89 -10.42 17.20
C VAL A 320 13.09 -9.16 16.37
N THR A 321 12.81 -9.25 15.08
CA THR A 321 12.79 -8.08 14.20
C THR A 321 11.36 -7.64 13.94
N ILE A 322 11.08 -6.35 14.11
CA ILE A 322 9.76 -5.77 13.89
C ILE A 322 9.80 -4.84 12.69
N HIS A 323 8.92 -5.12 11.73
CA HIS A 323 8.64 -4.27 10.58
C HIS A 323 7.26 -3.64 10.74
N VAL A 324 7.15 -2.32 10.57
CA VAL A 324 5.86 -1.61 10.57
C VAL A 324 5.54 -1.09 9.17
N GLU A 325 4.40 -1.51 8.63
CA GLU A 325 3.82 -0.92 7.43
C GLU A 325 3.01 0.33 7.80
N ILE A 326 3.51 1.49 7.39
CA ILE A 326 2.87 2.78 7.63
C ILE A 326 1.77 2.98 6.60
N SER A 327 0.57 3.28 7.08
CA SER A 327 -0.54 3.68 6.22
C SER A 327 -1.35 4.79 6.89
N GLY A 328 -1.71 5.82 6.15
CA GLY A 328 -2.62 6.88 6.60
C GLY A 328 -1.94 8.04 7.34
N PRO A 329 -2.68 9.15 7.56
CA PRO A 329 -2.08 10.44 7.90
C PRO A 329 -1.87 10.70 9.41
N GLU A 330 -2.33 9.81 10.28
CA GLU A 330 -2.37 10.02 11.73
C GLU A 330 -1.23 9.28 12.44
N ILE A 331 -0.28 10.05 12.98
CA ILE A 331 0.78 9.54 13.85
C ILE A 331 0.74 10.33 15.14
N SER A 332 0.35 9.65 16.20
CA SER A 332 0.35 10.19 17.56
C SER A 332 1.78 10.20 18.12
N SER A 333 2.00 10.96 19.19
CA SER A 333 3.27 10.95 19.92
C SER A 333 3.62 9.56 20.45
N TRP A 334 2.61 8.78 20.87
CA TRP A 334 2.80 7.40 21.29
C TRP A 334 3.24 6.52 20.11
N PHE A 335 2.62 6.64 18.94
CA PHE A 335 3.01 5.83 17.79
C PHE A 335 4.46 6.15 17.37
N GLN A 336 4.85 7.43 17.38
CA GLN A 336 6.25 7.81 17.17
C GLN A 336 7.20 7.21 18.21
N HIS A 337 6.80 7.19 19.49
CA HIS A 337 7.58 6.53 20.55
C HIS A 337 7.78 5.04 20.27
N VAL A 338 6.73 4.36 19.80
CA VAL A 338 6.81 2.94 19.41
C VAL A 338 7.81 2.74 18.28
N LEU A 339 7.70 3.57 17.23
CA LEU A 339 8.62 3.50 16.08
C LEU A 339 10.08 3.71 16.51
N SER A 340 10.36 4.69 17.39
CA SER A 340 11.74 5.02 17.77
C SER A 340 12.41 4.05 18.73
N ARG A 341 11.63 3.17 19.38
CA ARG A 341 12.14 2.36 20.51
C ARG A 341 12.08 0.86 20.29
N TYR A 342 11.11 0.39 19.50
CA TYR A 342 10.84 -1.04 19.36
C TYR A 342 10.87 -1.54 17.91
N VAL A 343 10.87 -0.64 16.93
CA VAL A 343 10.72 -1.00 15.52
C VAL A 343 12.07 -0.96 14.82
N ASN A 344 12.44 -2.04 14.13
CA ASN A 344 13.69 -2.10 13.36
C ASN A 344 13.49 -1.54 11.95
N SER A 345 12.32 -1.80 11.36
CA SER A 345 12.06 -1.47 9.96
C SER A 345 10.71 -0.81 9.74
N VAL A 346 10.63 0.13 8.81
CA VAL A 346 9.37 0.70 8.33
C VAL A 346 9.23 0.57 6.81
N GLY A 347 8.01 0.34 6.36
CA GLY A 347 7.56 0.47 4.97
C GLY A 347 6.61 1.67 4.86
N VAL A 348 6.76 2.52 3.85
CA VAL A 348 5.90 3.69 3.65
C VAL A 348 5.75 4.04 2.17
N ASN A 349 4.56 4.49 1.77
CA ASN A 349 4.33 5.03 0.44
C ASN A 349 5.00 6.40 0.29
N VAL A 350 5.54 6.70 -0.90
CA VAL A 350 6.07 8.02 -1.24
C VAL A 350 5.08 9.16 -0.97
N ASP A 351 3.77 8.93 -1.17
CA ASP A 351 2.72 9.91 -0.90
C ASP A 351 2.41 10.10 0.59
N ASP A 352 2.90 9.20 1.45
CA ASP A 352 2.71 9.23 2.90
C ASP A 352 3.96 9.76 3.64
N ILE A 353 5.15 9.70 3.04
CA ILE A 353 6.40 9.99 3.76
C ILE A 353 6.52 11.45 4.20
N GLU A 354 6.09 12.41 3.39
CA GLU A 354 6.10 13.83 3.77
C GLU A 354 5.19 14.10 4.97
N ARG A 355 4.00 13.49 4.97
CA ARG A 355 3.03 13.60 6.07
C ARG A 355 3.60 12.98 7.35
N LEU A 356 4.23 11.81 7.24
CA LEU A 356 4.92 11.13 8.34
C LEU A 356 6.04 12.01 8.91
N VAL A 357 6.95 12.51 8.08
CA VAL A 357 8.07 13.37 8.52
C VAL A 357 7.55 14.63 9.21
N LYS A 358 6.57 15.32 8.63
CA LYS A 358 5.96 16.52 9.24
C LYS A 358 5.37 16.23 10.62
N LYS A 359 4.76 15.06 10.82
CA LYS A 359 4.22 14.65 12.12
C LYS A 359 5.33 14.36 13.11
N VAL A 360 6.32 13.56 12.71
CA VAL A 360 7.49 13.22 13.54
C VAL A 360 8.24 14.49 13.95
N SER A 361 8.42 15.46 13.05
CA SER A 361 9.10 16.72 13.32
C SER A 361 8.30 17.68 14.21
N SER A 362 6.97 17.64 14.14
CA SER A 362 6.10 18.49 14.96
C SER A 362 6.03 18.05 16.42
N ASN A 363 6.24 16.76 16.67
CA ASN A 363 6.36 16.22 18.00
C ASN A 363 7.79 16.51 18.47
N LYS A 364 7.95 17.24 19.59
CA LYS A 364 9.23 17.77 20.14
C LYS A 364 10.36 16.73 20.42
N LEU A 365 10.20 15.50 19.96
CA LEU A 365 11.22 14.46 19.92
C LEU A 365 12.24 14.69 18.80
N ALA A 366 11.89 15.45 17.75
CA ALA A 366 12.80 15.66 16.63
C ALA A 366 14.02 16.51 17.00
N CYS A 367 15.20 15.97 16.75
CA CYS A 367 16.47 16.66 17.01
C CYS A 367 16.89 17.57 15.84
N THR A 368 16.27 17.42 14.67
CA THR A 368 16.69 18.07 13.43
C THR A 368 15.52 18.60 12.61
N ASN A 369 15.77 19.65 11.82
CA ASN A 369 14.77 20.16 10.90
C ASN A 369 14.58 19.20 9.72
N PRO A 370 13.34 18.94 9.28
CA PRO A 370 13.09 18.11 8.11
C PRO A 370 13.56 18.83 6.82
N PRO A 371 13.91 18.08 5.77
CA PRO A 371 14.15 18.62 4.44
C PRO A 371 13.01 19.52 3.97
N VAL A 372 13.35 20.61 3.30
CA VAL A 372 12.38 21.55 2.71
C VAL A 372 12.02 21.08 1.29
N PRO A 373 10.74 21.11 0.88
CA PRO A 373 10.35 20.80 -0.48
C PRO A 373 11.09 21.68 -1.50
N PRO A 374 11.54 21.13 -2.62
CA PRO A 374 12.24 21.89 -3.65
C PRO A 374 11.29 22.87 -4.35
N SER A 375 11.86 23.94 -4.91
CA SER A 375 11.11 24.90 -5.73
C SER A 375 10.76 24.39 -7.14
N THR A 376 11.34 23.26 -7.56
CA THR A 376 11.20 22.68 -8.90
C THR A 376 10.88 21.19 -8.81
N SER A 377 10.09 20.69 -9.76
CA SER A 377 9.65 19.28 -9.82
C SER A 377 10.80 18.30 -10.06
N ASP A 378 11.87 18.74 -10.72
CA ASP A 378 12.98 17.86 -11.13
C ASP A 378 13.79 17.33 -9.93
N LEU A 379 13.56 17.88 -8.73
CA LEU A 379 14.20 17.48 -7.48
C LEU A 379 13.26 16.72 -6.55
N GLN A 380 12.06 16.37 -7.01
CA GLN A 380 11.04 15.77 -6.16
C GLN A 380 11.46 14.38 -5.63
N GLU A 381 12.10 13.56 -6.47
CA GLU A 381 12.62 12.26 -6.05
C GLU A 381 13.81 12.40 -5.08
N GLU A 382 14.70 13.36 -5.35
CA GLU A 382 15.75 13.80 -4.41
C GLU A 382 15.13 14.07 -3.03
N TYR A 383 14.07 14.88 -3.00
CA TYR A 383 13.39 15.28 -1.79
C TYR A 383 12.85 14.09 -0.99
N PHE A 384 12.21 13.12 -1.64
CA PHE A 384 11.69 11.93 -0.96
C PHE A 384 12.80 11.04 -0.40
N LEU A 385 13.91 10.86 -1.12
CA LEU A 385 15.09 10.16 -0.58
C LEU A 385 15.63 10.87 0.67
N ARG A 386 15.67 12.20 0.66
CA ARG A 386 16.08 13.02 1.80
C ARG A 386 15.17 12.83 3.01
N LEU A 387 13.86 12.78 2.79
CA LEU A 387 12.88 12.50 3.83
C LEU A 387 13.06 11.09 4.43
N ALA A 388 13.32 10.10 3.58
CA ALA A 388 13.58 8.73 4.01
C ALA A 388 14.83 8.62 4.90
N PHE A 389 15.91 9.31 4.51
CA PHE A 389 17.15 9.34 5.29
C PHE A 389 16.95 10.06 6.63
N TRP A 390 16.28 11.21 6.61
CA TRP A 390 15.91 11.95 7.80
C TRP A 390 15.13 11.07 8.78
N LEU A 391 14.13 10.35 8.27
CA LEU A 391 13.29 9.46 9.07
C LEU A 391 14.10 8.32 9.70
N ALA A 392 15.02 7.70 8.95
CA ALA A 392 15.91 6.66 9.46
C ALA A 392 16.76 7.17 10.64
N CYS A 393 17.31 8.39 10.53
CA CYS A 393 18.14 9.00 11.55
C CYS A 393 17.37 9.48 12.79
N GLU A 394 16.18 10.03 12.58
CA GLU A 394 15.35 10.61 13.65
C GLU A 394 14.68 9.52 14.49
N LEU A 395 14.30 8.41 13.86
CA LEU A 395 13.67 7.28 14.55
C LEU A 395 14.64 6.14 14.88
N ASP A 396 15.94 6.30 14.61
CA ASP A 396 16.99 5.28 14.83
C ASP A 396 16.65 3.91 14.22
N LEU A 397 16.11 3.93 12.98
CA LEU A 397 15.64 2.73 12.30
C LEU A 397 16.79 2.02 11.58
N GLU A 398 16.82 0.69 11.67
CA GLU A 398 17.76 -0.14 10.90
C GLU A 398 17.45 -0.14 9.41
N ARG A 399 16.16 -0.02 9.05
CA ARG A 399 15.69 -0.09 7.67
C ARG A 399 14.50 0.81 7.39
N VAL A 400 14.63 1.76 6.47
CA VAL A 400 13.50 2.50 5.89
C VAL A 400 13.32 2.06 4.45
N TYR A 401 12.11 1.59 4.13
CA TYR A 401 11.70 1.27 2.76
C TYR A 401 10.58 2.19 2.32
N VAL A 402 10.82 2.90 1.22
CA VAL A 402 9.85 3.81 0.63
C VAL A 402 9.50 3.28 -0.74
N HIS A 403 8.23 2.97 -0.97
CA HIS A 403 7.79 2.48 -2.27
C HIS A 403 7.04 3.59 -3.02
N GLY A 404 7.36 3.76 -4.29
CA GLY A 404 6.83 4.83 -5.13
C GLY A 404 6.38 4.34 -6.50
N LEU A 405 5.86 5.28 -7.30
CA LEU A 405 5.47 5.00 -8.68
C LEU A 405 6.66 5.00 -9.64
N LYS A 406 7.66 5.85 -9.36
CA LYS A 406 8.86 6.02 -10.18
C LYS A 406 10.09 5.36 -9.58
N LEU A 407 10.31 5.53 -8.28
CA LEU A 407 11.46 5.00 -7.56
C LEU A 407 11.01 4.40 -6.23
N ASP A 408 11.65 3.30 -5.87
CA ASP A 408 11.68 2.76 -4.52
C ASP A 408 13.03 3.08 -3.88
N TYR A 409 13.03 3.28 -2.57
CA TYR A 409 14.20 3.63 -1.78
C TYR A 409 14.34 2.64 -0.63
N VAL A 410 15.53 2.05 -0.48
CA VAL A 410 15.88 1.25 0.69
C VAL A 410 17.07 1.90 1.38
N ILE A 411 16.89 2.32 2.62
CA ILE A 411 17.95 2.86 3.46
C ILE A 411 18.20 1.85 4.57
N ARG A 412 19.47 1.47 4.76
CA ARG A 412 19.91 0.54 5.80
C ARG A 412 21.01 1.13 6.64
N CYS A 413 20.90 0.97 7.96
CA CYS A 413 21.97 1.24 8.90
C CYS A 413 22.94 0.06 8.98
N HIS A 414 24.24 0.33 9.03
CA HIS A 414 25.33 -0.64 9.20
C HIS A 414 25.32 -1.84 8.23
N ALA A 415 24.83 -1.64 7.01
CA ALA A 415 24.70 -2.71 6.02
C ALA A 415 25.99 -2.96 5.24
N SER A 416 26.26 -4.24 4.96
CA SER A 416 27.25 -4.66 3.97
C SER A 416 26.69 -4.54 2.54
N ASP A 417 27.58 -4.60 1.54
CA ASP A 417 27.17 -4.64 0.13
C ASP A 417 26.30 -5.86 -0.19
N ASP A 418 26.58 -7.00 0.45
CA ASP A 418 25.77 -8.21 0.33
C ASP A 418 24.36 -8.01 0.88
N ASN A 419 24.21 -7.33 2.02
CA ASN A 419 22.89 -6.98 2.54
C ASN A 419 22.12 -6.10 1.56
N MET A 420 22.78 -5.11 0.95
CA MET A 420 22.14 -4.23 -0.02
C MET A 420 21.79 -4.96 -1.33
N ASN A 421 22.62 -5.90 -1.78
CA ASN A 421 22.28 -6.78 -2.91
C ASN A 421 21.04 -7.63 -2.61
N GLN A 422 20.90 -8.12 -1.38
CA GLN A 422 19.70 -8.84 -0.94
C GLN A 422 18.46 -7.94 -0.91
N GLU A 423 18.60 -6.67 -0.49
CA GLU A 423 17.50 -5.70 -0.53
C GLU A 423 17.01 -5.45 -1.96
N VAL A 424 17.94 -5.21 -2.87
CA VAL A 424 17.63 -5.03 -4.30
C VAL A 424 16.94 -6.27 -4.88
N HIS A 425 17.42 -7.47 -4.52
CA HIS A 425 16.82 -8.72 -4.95
C HIS A 425 15.41 -8.92 -4.38
N ALA A 426 15.22 -8.61 -3.09
CA ALA A 426 13.92 -8.69 -2.43
C ALA A 426 12.90 -7.71 -3.03
N ASP A 427 13.33 -6.49 -3.37
CA ASP A 427 12.51 -5.51 -4.06
C ASP A 427 12.08 -6.00 -5.46
N LEU A 428 13.03 -6.50 -6.26
CA LEU A 428 12.75 -7.06 -7.58
C LEU A 428 11.75 -8.23 -7.52
N LEU A 429 11.89 -9.09 -6.53
CA LEU A 429 10.93 -10.16 -6.27
C LEU A 429 9.57 -9.57 -5.87
N ALA A 430 9.51 -8.62 -4.96
CA ALA A 430 8.28 -7.96 -4.55
C ALA A 430 7.55 -7.31 -5.75
N LYS A 431 8.27 -6.64 -6.64
CA LYS A 431 7.72 -6.06 -7.88
C LYS A 431 7.22 -7.13 -8.83
N THR A 432 7.93 -8.25 -8.96
CA THR A 432 7.45 -9.42 -9.72
C THR A 432 6.12 -9.93 -9.18
N VAL A 433 6.01 -10.05 -7.86
CA VAL A 433 4.80 -10.51 -7.16
C VAL A 433 3.64 -9.55 -7.40
N VAL A 434 3.87 -8.25 -7.18
CA VAL A 434 2.88 -7.19 -7.43
C VAL A 434 2.41 -7.25 -8.87
N THR A 435 3.33 -7.35 -9.84
CA THR A 435 3.05 -7.43 -11.29
C THR A 435 2.27 -8.67 -11.72
N ASN A 436 2.51 -9.81 -11.09
CA ASN A 436 1.77 -11.01 -11.40
C ASN A 436 0.39 -11.01 -10.75
N ARG A 437 0.29 -10.58 -9.48
CA ARG A 437 -1.02 -10.37 -8.82
C ARG A 437 -1.87 -9.42 -9.65
N ALA A 438 -1.25 -8.33 -10.07
CA ALA A 438 -1.76 -7.38 -11.00
C ALA A 438 -2.44 -7.97 -12.23
N ARG A 439 -1.67 -8.71 -13.04
CA ARG A 439 -2.17 -9.33 -14.28
C ARG A 439 -3.23 -10.40 -14.02
N ASN A 440 -3.04 -11.18 -12.96
CA ASN A 440 -3.92 -12.30 -12.63
C ASN A 440 -5.22 -11.86 -11.95
N LEU A 441 -5.37 -10.58 -11.58
CA LEU A 441 -6.67 -10.07 -11.15
C LEU A 441 -7.74 -10.08 -12.26
N GLY A 442 -7.38 -10.47 -13.50
CA GLY A 442 -8.31 -10.87 -14.56
C GLY A 442 -8.43 -12.38 -14.81
N VAL A 443 -7.60 -13.24 -14.20
CA VAL A 443 -7.56 -14.70 -14.43
C VAL A 443 -7.22 -15.44 -13.13
N THR A 444 -8.22 -16.13 -12.59
CA THR A 444 -8.24 -17.04 -11.42
C THR A 444 -6.93 -17.69 -10.94
N ASN A 445 -6.79 -17.77 -9.60
CA ASN A 445 -6.14 -18.81 -8.77
C ASN A 445 -4.99 -19.64 -9.37
N ARG A 446 -3.94 -19.03 -9.91
CA ARG A 446 -2.69 -19.75 -10.20
C ARG A 446 -1.76 -19.76 -8.98
N PRO A 447 -1.22 -20.93 -8.58
CA PRO A 447 -0.19 -21.00 -7.56
C PRO A 447 1.02 -20.13 -7.93
N TYR A 448 1.53 -19.35 -6.99
CA TYR A 448 2.71 -18.50 -7.18
C TYR A 448 3.99 -19.32 -7.41
N SER A 449 3.98 -20.63 -7.13
CA SER A 449 5.02 -21.56 -7.56
C SER A 449 5.18 -21.68 -9.09
N THR A 450 4.24 -21.11 -9.86
CA THR A 450 4.33 -20.96 -11.32
C THR A 450 4.72 -19.55 -11.78
N LEU A 451 5.20 -18.68 -10.87
CA LEU A 451 5.81 -17.38 -11.19
C LEU A 451 7.15 -17.54 -11.95
N GLY A 452 7.18 -18.34 -13.02
CA GLY A 452 8.12 -18.06 -14.08
C GLY A 452 7.78 -16.68 -14.64
N MET A 453 8.79 -15.90 -15.01
CA MET A 453 8.59 -14.76 -15.88
C MET A 453 7.68 -15.20 -17.05
N SER A 454 6.44 -14.71 -17.09
CA SER A 454 5.55 -15.02 -18.20
C SER A 454 6.27 -14.73 -19.53
N THR A 455 6.05 -15.56 -20.55
CA THR A 455 6.59 -15.34 -21.89
C THR A 455 6.31 -13.92 -22.39
N SER A 456 5.20 -13.31 -21.97
CA SER A 456 4.87 -11.91 -22.26
C SER A 456 5.77 -10.87 -21.57
N ASN A 457 6.34 -11.14 -20.38
CA ASN A 457 7.37 -10.27 -19.78
C ASN A 457 8.68 -10.33 -20.56
N LEU A 458 9.05 -11.53 -20.99
CA LEU A 458 10.22 -11.76 -21.82
C LEU A 458 10.02 -11.12 -23.21
N GLU A 459 8.83 -11.25 -23.80
CA GLU A 459 8.45 -10.63 -25.07
C GLU A 459 8.41 -9.10 -24.95
N ALA A 460 7.87 -8.53 -23.86
CA ALA A 460 7.89 -7.08 -23.61
C ALA A 460 9.32 -6.54 -23.56
N PHE A 461 10.20 -7.24 -22.84
CA PHE A 461 11.62 -6.88 -22.75
C PHE A 461 12.35 -7.05 -24.09
N ILE A 462 12.11 -8.16 -24.80
CA ILE A 462 12.66 -8.40 -26.14
C ILE A 462 12.18 -7.32 -27.11
N GLU A 463 10.92 -6.90 -27.04
CA GLU A 463 10.36 -5.87 -27.89
C GLU A 463 10.96 -4.49 -27.58
N VAL A 464 11.16 -4.16 -26.30
CA VAL A 464 11.90 -2.94 -25.88
C VAL A 464 13.35 -2.97 -26.39
N CYS A 465 14.02 -4.12 -26.36
CA CYS A 465 15.35 -4.29 -26.93
C CYS A 465 15.35 -4.20 -28.48
N ARG A 466 14.32 -4.73 -29.15
CA ARG A 466 14.16 -4.72 -30.62
C ARG A 466 13.82 -3.34 -31.17
N LEU A 467 12.89 -2.63 -30.55
CA LEU A 467 12.46 -1.29 -30.95
C LEU A 467 13.60 -0.26 -30.92
N ARG A 468 14.66 -0.51 -30.14
CA ARG A 468 15.86 0.35 -30.09
C ARG A 468 17.01 -0.11 -31.01
N SER A 469 16.87 -1.27 -31.65
CA SER A 469 17.84 -1.80 -32.62
C SER A 469 17.56 -1.34 -34.06
N PHE A 470 16.43 -0.64 -34.29
CA PHE A 470 16.12 0.02 -35.55
C PHE A 470 16.50 1.50 -35.49
N PRO A 471 17.05 2.09 -36.57
CA PRO A 471 17.30 3.52 -36.63
C PRO A 471 15.98 4.26 -36.37
N LEU A 472 16.01 5.17 -35.39
CA LEU A 472 14.94 6.08 -35.01
C LEU A 472 14.48 6.90 -36.24
N GLN A 473 13.57 6.36 -37.04
CA GLN A 473 12.72 7.16 -37.90
C GLN A 473 11.42 7.39 -37.16
N GLU A 474 11.08 8.68 -36.99
CA GLU A 474 9.76 9.12 -36.54
C GLU A 474 8.68 8.39 -37.33
N THR A 475 8.01 7.43 -36.71
CA THR A 475 6.70 7.02 -37.20
C THR A 475 5.71 8.12 -36.83
N ALA A 476 4.87 8.50 -37.78
CA ALA A 476 3.89 9.58 -37.73
C ALA A 476 2.85 9.53 -36.57
N THR A 477 2.96 8.58 -35.65
CA THR A 477 2.08 8.41 -34.48
C THR A 477 2.75 8.73 -33.13
N GLY A 478 4.05 9.05 -33.10
CA GLY A 478 4.67 9.88 -32.06
C GLY A 478 4.48 9.51 -30.58
N LYS A 479 4.43 8.22 -30.18
CA LYS A 479 4.44 7.86 -28.75
C LYS A 479 5.40 6.72 -28.44
N TRP A 480 6.49 7.06 -27.75
CA TRP A 480 7.48 6.14 -27.19
C TRP A 480 7.06 5.69 -25.77
N ALA A 481 7.49 4.50 -25.35
CA ALA A 481 7.54 4.15 -23.93
C ALA A 481 8.69 4.93 -23.28
N THR A 482 8.38 5.97 -22.52
CA THR A 482 9.35 6.65 -21.65
C THR A 482 9.65 5.77 -20.44
N LEU A 483 10.93 5.56 -20.14
CA LEU A 483 11.35 5.07 -18.82
C LEU A 483 11.12 6.22 -17.83
N GLU A 484 9.99 6.21 -17.13
CA GLU A 484 9.72 7.18 -16.06
C GLU A 484 10.73 6.95 -14.91
N GLY A 485 11.31 8.02 -14.37
CA GLY A 485 12.26 7.95 -13.24
C GLY A 485 13.75 7.87 -13.60
N LEU A 486 14.11 7.56 -14.86
CA LEU A 486 15.52 7.46 -15.26
C LEU A 486 16.26 8.82 -15.23
N PRO A 487 15.71 9.92 -15.76
CA PRO A 487 16.34 11.24 -15.65
C PRO A 487 16.52 11.67 -14.18
N GLU A 488 15.53 11.39 -13.33
CA GLU A 488 15.59 11.69 -11.90
C GLU A 488 16.68 10.87 -11.20
N PHE A 489 16.80 9.59 -11.53
CA PHE A 489 17.87 8.72 -11.03
C PHE A 489 19.26 9.18 -11.47
N GLU A 490 19.46 9.49 -12.75
CA GLU A 490 20.73 10.00 -13.28
C GLU A 490 21.11 11.32 -12.59
N SER A 491 20.14 12.22 -12.39
CA SER A 491 20.35 13.47 -11.65
C SER A 491 20.80 13.23 -10.20
N ILE A 492 20.24 12.24 -9.50
CA ILE A 492 20.66 11.88 -8.13
C ILE A 492 22.12 11.41 -8.12
N LEU A 493 22.54 10.62 -9.12
CA LEU A 493 23.91 10.12 -9.21
C LEU A 493 24.92 11.23 -9.57
N ASP A 494 24.62 12.02 -10.59
CA ASP A 494 25.53 13.02 -11.14
C ASP A 494 25.86 14.14 -10.15
N ARG A 495 24.95 14.42 -9.22
CA ARG A 495 25.11 15.48 -8.20
C ARG A 495 25.99 15.10 -7.01
N GLY A 496 26.51 13.88 -6.94
CA GLY A 496 27.47 13.49 -5.90
C GLY A 496 26.91 13.64 -4.48
N TRP A 497 25.61 13.41 -4.30
CA TRP A 497 24.79 13.83 -3.16
C TRP A 497 25.25 13.38 -1.76
N PHE A 498 26.19 12.44 -1.69
CA PHE A 498 26.79 11.97 -0.44
C PHE A 498 27.69 13.00 0.25
N ASP A 499 27.97 14.14 -0.40
CA ASP A 499 28.90 15.14 0.16
C ASP A 499 28.20 16.30 0.90
N ASP A 500 27.00 16.72 0.50
CA ASP A 500 26.31 17.89 1.08
C ASP A 500 25.23 17.55 2.14
N ALA A 501 24.71 16.31 2.17
CA ALA A 501 23.59 15.93 3.03
C ALA A 501 23.97 15.69 4.51
N PHE A 502 25.25 15.75 4.88
CA PHE A 502 25.74 15.35 6.20
C PHE A 502 26.08 16.53 7.12
N GLU A 503 25.09 17.35 7.46
CA GLU A 503 25.11 18.10 8.73
C GLU A 503 24.73 17.21 9.93
N TYR A 504 24.41 15.93 9.72
CA TYR A 504 24.27 14.89 10.77
C TYR A 504 25.62 14.44 11.37
N ARG A 505 26.65 15.29 11.37
CA ARG A 505 28.04 14.93 11.75
C ARG A 505 28.18 14.40 13.17
N ASP A 506 27.22 14.70 14.05
CA ASP A 506 27.28 14.32 15.46
C ASP A 506 26.91 12.85 15.70
N LYS A 507 26.15 12.21 14.80
CA LYS A 507 25.84 10.77 14.85
C LYS A 507 26.67 10.05 13.79
N GLN A 508 27.75 9.38 14.18
CA GLN A 508 28.57 8.54 13.28
C GLN A 508 27.81 7.27 12.87
N ILE A 509 26.76 7.41 12.07
CA ILE A 509 25.95 6.29 11.60
C ILE A 509 26.32 5.99 10.14
N ASP A 510 26.73 4.75 9.89
CA ASP A 510 27.05 4.27 8.53
C ASP A 510 25.75 3.81 7.85
N PHE A 511 25.30 4.56 6.85
CA PHE A 511 24.13 4.19 6.06
C PHE A 511 24.54 3.68 4.67
N ARG A 512 23.71 2.80 4.14
CA ARG A 512 23.70 2.39 2.73
C ARG A 512 22.32 2.65 2.15
N VAL A 513 22.31 3.04 0.88
CA VAL A 513 21.08 3.37 0.15
C VAL A 513 21.05 2.55 -1.13
N ALA A 514 19.92 1.94 -1.41
CA ALA A 514 19.56 1.46 -2.73
C ALA A 514 18.42 2.34 -3.27
N VAL A 515 18.61 2.86 -4.48
CA VAL A 515 17.57 3.55 -5.24
C VAL A 515 17.18 2.62 -6.37
N ILE A 516 15.90 2.33 -6.49
CA ILE A 516 15.39 1.26 -7.33
C ILE A 516 14.30 1.81 -8.23
N PRO A 517 14.56 2.12 -9.52
CA PRO A 517 13.51 2.60 -10.40
C PRO A 517 12.47 1.52 -10.69
N VAL A 518 11.24 2.00 -10.71
CA VAL A 518 10.01 1.28 -11.01
C VAL A 518 9.65 1.65 -12.44
N ALA A 519 9.71 0.68 -13.35
CA ALA A 519 9.32 0.91 -14.73
C ALA A 519 8.08 0.08 -15.07
N LEU A 520 7.11 0.69 -15.73
CA LEU A 520 5.83 0.07 -16.08
C LEU A 520 5.84 -0.31 -17.56
N PHE A 521 5.56 -1.58 -17.87
CA PHE A 521 5.42 -2.05 -19.26
C PHE A 521 4.12 -2.79 -19.39
N ARG A 522 3.21 -2.25 -20.21
CA ARG A 522 2.00 -2.94 -20.62
C ARG A 522 2.04 -3.17 -22.13
N LEU A 523 1.96 -4.43 -22.53
CA LEU A 523 1.72 -4.84 -23.90
C LEU A 523 0.21 -5.00 -24.08
N ASP A 524 -0.43 -4.07 -24.80
CA ASP A 524 -1.81 -4.26 -25.28
C ASP A 524 -1.81 -4.37 -26.81
N PRO A 525 -2.73 -5.15 -27.42
CA PRO A 525 -2.81 -5.32 -28.88
C PRO A 525 -3.18 -4.06 -29.68
N GLY A 526 -3.51 -2.94 -29.02
CA GLY A 526 -4.10 -1.73 -29.63
C GLY A 526 -3.37 -0.40 -29.37
N GLY A 527 -2.17 -0.40 -28.79
CA GLY A 527 -1.36 0.81 -28.56
C GLY A 527 -1.21 1.24 -27.09
N LEU A 528 -0.17 2.06 -26.83
CA LEU A 528 0.35 2.46 -25.51
C LEU A 528 -0.64 3.33 -24.69
N ASN A 529 -1.12 2.81 -23.56
CA ASN A 529 -1.83 3.59 -22.53
C ASN A 529 -1.20 3.39 -21.14
N PHE A 530 -0.78 4.51 -20.54
CA PHE A 530 -0.14 4.57 -19.21
C PHE A 530 -1.16 4.41 -18.07
N VAL A 531 -0.89 3.51 -17.12
CA VAL A 531 -1.68 3.28 -15.90
C VAL A 531 -0.70 3.27 -14.72
N GLY A 532 -0.97 4.03 -13.65
CA GLY A 532 0.00 4.28 -12.57
C GLY A 532 0.16 3.10 -11.62
N ALA A 533 1.30 3.02 -10.94
CA ALA A 533 1.69 1.96 -10.00
C ALA A 533 0.87 1.85 -8.68
N GLY A 534 -0.24 2.58 -8.54
CA GLY A 534 -1.30 2.21 -7.58
C GLY A 534 -2.15 1.04 -8.06
N ASP A 535 -2.03 0.71 -9.34
CA ASP A 535 -2.82 -0.29 -10.01
C ASP A 535 -2.06 -1.59 -10.19
N THR A 536 -2.84 -2.63 -10.00
CA THR A 536 -2.61 -4.02 -10.31
C THR A 536 -2.34 -4.26 -11.81
N THR A 537 -1.40 -3.57 -12.47
CA THR A 537 -0.88 -3.96 -13.80
C THR A 537 0.59 -3.59 -14.01
N SER A 538 1.44 -4.62 -14.09
CA SER A 538 2.72 -4.66 -14.83
C SER A 538 3.82 -3.61 -14.54
N ALA A 539 4.44 -3.69 -13.37
CA ALA A 539 5.78 -3.14 -13.13
C ALA A 539 6.88 -4.15 -13.50
N ILE A 540 7.69 -3.84 -14.51
CA ILE A 540 8.99 -4.47 -14.73
C ILE A 540 10.03 -3.41 -14.37
N SER A 541 10.54 -3.45 -13.15
CA SER A 541 11.60 -2.55 -12.70
C SER A 541 12.86 -2.73 -13.56
N PHE A 542 13.31 -1.66 -14.22
CA PHE A 542 14.63 -1.60 -14.87
C PHE A 542 15.52 -0.73 -14.02
N ILE A 543 16.25 -1.39 -13.12
CA ILE A 543 16.99 -0.72 -12.05
C ILE A 543 18.26 -0.05 -12.58
N PHE A 544 18.74 0.95 -11.87
CA PHE A 544 20.13 1.38 -11.87
C PHE A 544 20.53 1.49 -10.39
N GLY A 545 21.73 1.06 -10.02
CA GLY A 545 22.14 1.03 -8.63
C GLY A 545 23.59 1.45 -8.52
N CYS A 546 23.83 2.56 -7.81
CA CYS A 546 25.15 2.88 -7.30
C CYS A 546 25.17 2.58 -5.81
N PHE A 547 26.19 1.84 -5.39
CA PHE A 547 26.55 1.77 -3.97
C PHE A 547 27.37 3.01 -3.65
N ALA A 548 26.92 3.81 -2.70
CA ALA A 548 27.80 4.75 -2.04
C ALA A 548 28.19 4.19 -0.68
N THR A 549 29.45 3.80 -0.58
CA THR A 549 30.09 3.42 0.67
C THR A 549 31.03 4.56 1.05
N LYS A 550 30.67 5.38 2.04
CA LYS A 550 31.63 6.31 2.65
C LYS A 550 31.87 5.90 4.09
N GLY A 551 32.92 5.12 4.30
CA GLY A 551 33.47 4.90 5.63
C GLY A 551 34.03 6.21 6.17
N LEU A 552 33.30 6.89 7.03
CA LEU A 552 33.79 8.04 7.79
C LEU A 552 34.80 7.54 8.84
N LYS A 553 36.05 7.34 8.44
CA LYS A 553 37.16 7.19 9.39
C LYS A 553 37.56 8.58 9.90
N ARG A 554 37.55 8.78 11.23
CA ARG A 554 38.22 9.93 11.87
C ARG A 554 39.68 9.99 11.40
N GLN A 555 40.11 11.14 10.89
CA GLN A 555 41.51 11.55 11.00
C GLN A 555 41.72 12.23 12.35
#